data_AF-A0A8X6GDF9-F1
#
_entry.id   AF-A0A8X6GDF9-F1
#
_cell.length_a   1.000
_cell.length_b   1.000
_cell.length_c   1.000
_cell.angle_alpha   90.00
_cell.angle_beta   90.00
_cell.angle_gamma   90.00
#
_symmetry.space_group_name_H-M   'P 1'
#
loop_
_entity.id
_entity.type
_entity.pdbx_description
1 polymer ?
#
loop_
_entity_poly.entity_id
_entity_poly.type
_entity_poly.pdbx_seq_one_letter_code
_entity_poly.pdbx_strand_id
1 'polypeptide(L)'
;MTNPCFRYDILKEYVPSLNEHAQVLVKRLKEETDKDFTRISRLLSHYAFDVAFEFVMGAHMRAQESRTEPEFLYATKRIFSLMSRRTTNILLWPDFIFNRAKSGKEVKKHIATVKAQARSMVQEEKQKYLEGELKFSEDGKKRSLLNMLLEHHLQMQDFSEEDIIEELITFIVAVFNQFLCSSFHPSFECLFKYK
;
A
#
# COMPACT_ATOMS: atom_id res chain seq x y z
N MET A 1 1.68 -18.23 8.59
CA MET A 1 0.98 -17.10 9.23
C MET A 1 -0.06 -16.44 8.32
N THR A 2 0.23 -16.18 7.06
CA THR A 2 -0.63 -15.35 6.18
C THR A 2 -1.81 -16.08 5.54
N ASN A 3 -1.71 -17.41 5.38
CA ASN A 3 -2.71 -18.22 4.67
C ASN A 3 -4.19 -18.06 5.13
N PRO A 4 -4.53 -17.94 6.45
CA PRO A 4 -5.91 -17.75 6.85
C PRO A 4 -6.48 -16.36 6.48
N CYS A 5 -5.63 -15.35 6.26
CA CYS A 5 -6.02 -13.98 5.89
C CYS A 5 -6.28 -13.82 4.37
N PHE A 6 -5.73 -14.71 3.54
CA PHE A 6 -5.88 -14.69 2.08
C PHE A 6 -6.82 -15.80 1.57
N ARG A 7 -7.70 -16.30 2.43
CA ARG A 7 -8.78 -17.21 2.01
C ARG A 7 -9.69 -16.49 1.02
N TYR A 8 -10.16 -17.23 0.01
CA TYR A 8 -10.99 -16.70 -1.06
C TYR A 8 -12.20 -15.91 -0.57
N ASP A 9 -12.85 -16.40 0.50
CA ASP A 9 -14.04 -15.77 1.08
C ASP A 9 -13.76 -14.34 1.55
N ILE A 10 -12.60 -14.12 2.17
CA ILE A 10 -12.15 -12.80 2.63
C ILE A 10 -11.85 -11.91 1.43
N LEU A 11 -11.14 -12.42 0.42
CA LEU A 11 -10.81 -11.64 -0.79
C LEU A 11 -12.06 -11.17 -1.56
N LYS A 12 -13.13 -11.98 -1.56
CA LYS A 12 -14.39 -11.64 -2.23
C LYS A 12 -15.05 -10.40 -1.62
N GLU A 13 -14.88 -10.16 -0.32
CA GLU A 13 -15.38 -8.97 0.37
C GLU A 13 -14.72 -7.67 -0.10
N TYR A 14 -13.55 -7.74 -0.76
CA TYR A 14 -12.84 -6.57 -1.27
C TYR A 14 -13.23 -6.15 -2.69
N VAL A 15 -13.97 -7.00 -3.42
CA VAL A 15 -14.42 -6.69 -4.80
C VAL A 15 -15.23 -5.39 -4.88
N PRO A 16 -16.18 -5.09 -3.96
CA PRO A 16 -16.91 -3.83 -3.98
C PRO A 16 -15.98 -2.61 -3.86
N SER A 17 -15.02 -2.64 -2.95
CA SER A 17 -14.05 -1.54 -2.75
C SER A 17 -13.11 -1.37 -3.95
N LEU A 18 -12.66 -2.47 -4.57
CA LEU A 18 -11.92 -2.39 -5.84
C LEU A 18 -12.72 -1.63 -6.89
N ASN A 19 -14.01 -1.91 -7.01
CA ASN A 19 -14.90 -1.24 -7.95
C ASN A 19 -15.12 0.24 -7.61
N GLU A 20 -15.28 0.58 -6.32
CA GLU A 20 -15.38 1.98 -5.86
C GLU A 20 -14.12 2.78 -6.23
N HIS A 21 -12.93 2.26 -5.93
CA HIS A 21 -11.68 2.90 -6.32
C HIS A 21 -11.53 3.02 -7.83
N ALA A 22 -12.00 2.01 -8.59
CA ALA A 22 -11.95 2.02 -10.05
C ALA A 22 -12.88 3.10 -10.63
N GLN A 23 -14.05 3.31 -10.02
CA GLN A 23 -14.95 4.41 -10.41
C GLN A 23 -14.31 5.78 -10.15
N VAL A 24 -13.58 5.95 -9.04
CA VAL A 24 -12.80 7.17 -8.79
C VAL A 24 -11.73 7.36 -9.86
N LEU A 25 -10.99 6.30 -10.21
CA LEU A 25 -9.98 6.35 -11.27
C LEU A 25 -10.60 6.76 -12.62
N VAL A 26 -11.75 6.19 -12.99
CA VAL A 26 -12.47 6.53 -14.23
C VAL A 26 -12.91 8.00 -14.23
N LYS A 27 -13.41 8.51 -13.10
CA LYS A 27 -13.76 9.94 -12.97
C LYS A 27 -12.53 10.82 -13.18
N ARG A 28 -11.40 10.48 -12.54
CA ARG A 28 -10.13 11.20 -12.71
C ARG A 28 -9.61 11.15 -14.15
N LEU A 29 -9.71 10.01 -14.81
CA LEU A 29 -9.30 9.89 -16.22
C LEU A 29 -10.18 10.73 -17.16
N LYS A 30 -11.47 10.88 -16.87
CA LYS A 30 -12.37 11.78 -17.62
C LYS A 30 -11.98 13.25 -17.47
N GLU A 31 -11.53 13.67 -16.30
CA GLU A 31 -11.04 15.06 -16.07
C GLU A 31 -9.75 15.38 -16.84
N GLU A 32 -9.07 14.35 -17.35
CA GLU A 32 -7.80 14.46 -18.05
C GLU A 32 -7.96 14.44 -19.58
N THR A 33 -9.16 14.16 -20.11
CA THR A 33 -9.39 14.06 -21.56
C THR A 33 -9.26 15.39 -22.30
N ASP A 34 -9.41 16.50 -21.58
CA ASP A 34 -9.30 17.86 -22.13
C ASP A 34 -7.85 18.36 -22.19
N LYS A 35 -6.88 17.55 -21.73
CA LYS A 35 -5.46 17.92 -21.71
C LYS A 35 -4.70 17.27 -22.86
N ASP A 36 -3.76 18.01 -23.42
CA ASP A 36 -2.87 17.51 -24.50
C ASP A 36 -1.99 16.34 -24.05
N PHE A 37 -1.66 16.27 -22.76
CA PHE A 37 -0.83 15.22 -22.19
C PHE A 37 -1.22 14.90 -20.74
N THR A 38 -1.37 13.62 -20.45
CA THR A 38 -1.65 13.12 -19.10
C THR A 38 -0.69 12.03 -18.71
N ARG A 39 -0.08 12.18 -17.53
CA ARG A 39 0.76 11.15 -16.93
C ARG A 39 -0.11 10.09 -16.24
N ILE A 40 -0.62 9.14 -17.02
CA ILE A 40 -1.50 8.04 -16.56
C ILE A 40 -0.86 7.24 -15.41
N SER A 41 0.46 7.06 -15.43
CA SER A 41 1.18 6.33 -14.38
C SER A 41 0.98 6.91 -12.97
N ARG A 42 0.77 8.23 -12.85
CA ARG A 42 0.45 8.86 -11.56
C ARG A 42 -0.93 8.42 -11.07
N LEU A 43 -1.93 8.47 -11.94
CA LEU A 43 -3.31 8.09 -11.61
C LEU A 43 -3.40 6.62 -11.20
N LEU A 44 -2.76 5.75 -11.97
CA LEU A 44 -2.71 4.31 -11.69
C LEU A 44 -1.96 4.02 -10.38
N SER A 45 -0.88 4.74 -10.09
CA SER A 45 -0.19 4.61 -8.80
C SER A 45 -1.07 5.02 -7.62
N HIS A 46 -1.83 6.10 -7.76
CA HIS A 46 -2.71 6.56 -6.68
C HIS A 46 -3.85 5.56 -6.44
N TYR A 47 -4.47 5.06 -7.52
CA TYR A 47 -5.49 4.00 -7.47
C TYR A 47 -4.96 2.72 -6.81
N ALA A 48 -3.83 2.20 -7.29
CA ALA A 48 -3.23 0.98 -6.77
C ALA A 48 -2.89 1.11 -5.28
N PHE A 49 -2.41 2.27 -4.87
CA PHE A 49 -2.08 2.53 -3.47
C PHE A 49 -3.32 2.62 -2.59
N ASP A 50 -4.38 3.32 -3.04
CA ASP A 50 -5.64 3.39 -2.27
C ASP A 50 -6.26 2.01 -2.06
N VAL A 51 -6.27 1.17 -3.10
CA VAL A 51 -6.71 -0.23 -3.02
C VAL A 51 -5.86 -1.03 -2.04
N ALA A 52 -4.53 -0.99 -2.17
CA ALA A 52 -3.62 -1.74 -1.30
C ALA A 52 -3.76 -1.29 0.16
N PHE A 53 -3.88 0.01 0.37
CA PHE A 53 -3.96 0.60 1.70
C PHE A 53 -5.30 0.25 2.38
N GLU A 54 -6.42 0.33 1.67
CA GLU A 54 -7.70 -0.12 2.22
C GLU A 54 -7.72 -1.63 2.46
N PHE A 55 -7.11 -2.41 1.56
CA PHE A 55 -7.00 -3.85 1.72
C PHE A 55 -6.32 -4.23 3.04
N VAL A 56 -5.14 -3.64 3.25
CA VAL A 56 -4.26 -4.00 4.37
C VAL A 56 -4.68 -3.30 5.67
N MET A 57 -4.85 -1.97 5.64
CA MET A 57 -5.10 -1.16 6.84
C MET A 57 -6.59 -1.01 7.16
N GLY A 58 -7.49 -1.24 6.20
CA GLY A 58 -8.92 -1.02 6.40
C GLY A 58 -9.34 0.46 6.41
N ALA A 59 -8.44 1.36 5.99
CA ALA A 59 -8.67 2.80 5.97
C ALA A 59 -8.48 3.36 4.56
N HIS A 60 -9.15 4.49 4.26
CA HIS A 60 -8.98 5.16 2.98
C HIS A 60 -7.87 6.22 3.07
N MET A 61 -6.77 6.03 2.35
CA MET A 61 -5.72 7.07 2.23
C MET A 61 -6.20 8.25 1.37
N ARG A 62 -7.10 7.99 0.41
CA ARG A 62 -7.62 8.99 -0.56
C ARG A 62 -6.52 9.65 -1.39
N ALA A 63 -5.51 8.88 -1.77
CA ALA A 63 -4.42 9.32 -2.64
C ALA A 63 -4.94 9.86 -3.97
N GLN A 64 -5.98 9.25 -4.57
CA GLN A 64 -6.58 9.70 -5.83
C GLN A 64 -7.21 11.09 -5.76
N GLU A 65 -7.73 11.47 -4.59
CA GLU A 65 -8.45 12.74 -4.38
C GLU A 65 -7.50 13.88 -3.99
N SER A 66 -6.38 13.55 -3.36
CA SER A 66 -5.44 14.54 -2.84
C SER A 66 -4.71 15.31 -3.94
N ARG A 67 -4.62 16.64 -3.76
CA ARG A 67 -3.82 17.52 -4.63
C ARG A 67 -2.33 17.25 -4.51
N THR A 68 -1.88 16.98 -3.28
CA THR A 68 -0.50 16.61 -2.92
C THR A 68 -0.41 15.11 -2.68
N GLU A 69 0.69 14.49 -3.10
CA GLU A 69 0.87 13.05 -2.87
C GLU A 69 0.99 12.78 -1.35
N PRO A 70 0.23 11.81 -0.80
CA PRO A 70 0.36 11.45 0.60
C PRO A 70 1.80 11.06 0.93
N GLU A 71 2.32 11.48 2.09
CA GLU A 71 3.72 11.27 2.45
C GLU A 71 4.09 9.79 2.46
N PHE A 72 3.18 8.91 2.91
CA PHE A 72 3.37 7.46 2.88
C PHE A 72 3.62 6.95 1.45
N LEU A 73 2.77 7.35 0.50
CA LEU A 73 2.87 6.97 -0.90
C LEU A 73 4.17 7.52 -1.52
N TYR A 74 4.47 8.79 -1.27
CA TYR A 74 5.68 9.44 -1.75
C TYR A 74 6.94 8.74 -1.22
N ALA A 75 7.02 8.49 0.08
CA ALA A 75 8.13 7.80 0.72
C ALA A 75 8.29 6.37 0.16
N THR A 76 7.18 5.66 -0.03
CA THR A 76 7.16 4.31 -0.62
C THR A 76 7.71 4.31 -2.04
N LYS A 77 7.21 5.18 -2.93
CA LYS A 77 7.74 5.31 -4.31
C LYS A 77 9.21 5.70 -4.32
N ARG A 78 9.64 6.56 -3.38
CA ARG A 78 11.03 6.99 -3.29
C ARG A 78 11.95 5.85 -2.86
N ILE A 79 11.53 5.03 -1.89
CA ILE A 79 12.22 3.79 -1.52
C ILE A 79 12.37 2.89 -2.74
N PHE A 80 11.28 2.60 -3.45
CA PHE A 80 11.33 1.78 -4.66
C PHE A 80 12.30 2.33 -5.72
N SER A 81 12.22 3.63 -6.04
CA SER A 81 13.10 4.25 -7.02
C SER A 81 14.59 4.13 -6.64
N LEU A 82 14.92 4.32 -5.37
CA LEU A 82 16.30 4.20 -4.87
C LEU A 82 16.77 2.74 -4.83
N MET A 83 15.89 1.81 -4.47
CA MET A 83 16.18 0.38 -4.46
C MET A 83 16.34 -0.18 -5.88
N SER A 84 15.52 0.22 -6.85
CA SER A 84 15.70 -0.15 -8.25
C SER A 84 17.08 0.30 -8.77
N ARG A 85 17.50 1.52 -8.44
CA ARG A 85 18.87 2.00 -8.78
C ARG A 85 19.96 1.19 -8.11
N ARG A 86 19.75 0.73 -6.88
CA ARG A 86 20.67 -0.17 -6.17
C ARG A 86 20.79 -1.50 -6.90
N THR A 87 19.67 -2.09 -7.34
CA THR A 87 19.68 -3.38 -8.04
C THR A 87 20.48 -3.34 -9.35
N THR A 88 20.42 -2.23 -10.09
CA THR A 88 21.15 -2.07 -11.35
C THR A 88 22.61 -1.63 -11.19
N ASN A 89 23.04 -1.24 -9.98
CA ASN A 89 24.39 -0.74 -9.73
C ASN A 89 25.15 -1.68 -8.79
N ILE A 90 26.00 -2.52 -9.38
CA ILE A 90 26.79 -3.55 -8.68
C ILE A 90 27.65 -2.96 -7.54
N LEU A 91 28.13 -1.71 -7.69
CA LEU A 91 28.94 -1.04 -6.66
C LEU A 91 28.15 -0.72 -5.39
N LEU A 92 26.83 -0.61 -5.48
CA LEU A 92 25.93 -0.36 -4.36
C LEU A 92 25.35 -1.65 -3.75
N TRP A 93 25.75 -2.83 -4.23
CA TRP A 93 25.29 -4.09 -3.66
C TRP A 93 25.75 -4.31 -2.23
N PRO A 94 27.02 -4.05 -1.86
CA PRO A 94 27.46 -4.20 -0.47
C PRO A 94 26.73 -3.22 0.46
N ASP A 95 26.07 -3.74 1.49
CA ASP A 95 25.29 -2.93 2.44
C ASP A 95 26.13 -1.82 3.08
N PHE A 96 27.39 -2.10 3.39
CA PHE A 96 28.33 -1.15 3.97
C PHE A 96 28.53 0.10 3.10
N ILE A 97 28.61 -0.09 1.78
CA ILE A 97 28.79 0.99 0.80
C ILE A 97 27.47 1.75 0.66
N PHE A 98 26.37 1.03 0.46
CA PHE A 98 25.06 1.63 0.28
C PHE A 98 24.62 2.47 1.49
N ASN A 99 24.82 1.94 2.70
CA ASN A 99 24.45 2.63 3.95
C ASN A 99 25.21 3.94 4.17
N ARG A 100 26.41 4.10 3.58
CA ARG A 100 27.18 5.35 3.61
C ARG A 100 26.81 6.30 2.48
N ALA A 101 26.35 5.78 1.34
CA ALA A 101 25.91 6.57 0.22
C ALA A 101 24.71 7.46 0.58
N LYS A 102 24.56 8.58 -0.13
CA LYS A 102 23.39 9.49 0.04
C LYS A 102 22.07 8.75 -0.15
N SER A 103 22.01 7.84 -1.13
CA SER A 103 20.83 7.01 -1.42
C SER A 103 20.44 6.10 -0.26
N GLY A 104 21.41 5.47 0.43
CA GLY A 104 21.11 4.60 1.57
C GLY A 104 20.61 5.37 2.78
N LYS A 105 21.16 6.57 3.05
CA LYS A 105 20.64 7.46 4.09
C LYS A 105 19.22 7.92 3.79
N GLU A 106 18.93 8.23 2.53
CA GLU A 106 17.61 8.64 2.07
C GLU A 106 16.58 7.50 2.19
N VAL A 107 16.94 6.28 1.79
CA VAL A 107 16.08 5.10 1.99
C VAL A 107 15.76 4.89 3.48
N LYS A 108 16.76 4.96 4.36
CA LYS A 108 16.54 4.82 5.82
C LYS A 108 15.57 5.87 6.37
N LYS A 109 15.70 7.13 5.90
CA LYS A 109 14.78 8.21 6.29
C LYS A 109 13.34 7.88 5.87
N HIS A 110 13.14 7.48 4.62
CA HIS A 110 11.79 7.16 4.13
C HIS A 110 11.19 5.93 4.80
N ILE A 111 12.00 4.90 5.10
CA ILE A 111 11.54 3.74 5.87
C ILE A 111 11.08 4.17 7.25
N ALA A 112 11.83 5.05 7.94
CA ALA A 112 11.44 5.57 9.24
C ALA A 112 10.11 6.35 9.17
N THR A 113 9.91 7.17 8.13
CA THR A 113 8.63 7.86 7.90
C THR A 113 7.47 6.88 7.73
N VAL A 114 7.61 5.89 6.84
CA VAL A 114 6.57 4.88 6.58
C VAL A 114 6.25 4.10 7.85
N LYS A 115 7.26 3.64 8.58
CA LYS A 115 7.09 2.93 9.86
C LYS A 115 6.40 3.78 10.92
N ALA A 116 6.76 5.05 11.04
CA ALA A 116 6.14 5.95 12.02
C ALA A 116 4.65 6.16 11.73
N GLN A 117 4.28 6.36 10.47
CA GLN A 117 2.88 6.49 10.06
C GLN A 117 2.10 5.19 10.28
N ALA A 118 2.65 4.06 9.85
CA ALA A 118 2.03 2.75 10.07
C ALA A 118 1.82 2.47 11.57
N ARG A 119 2.82 2.76 12.42
CA ARG A 119 2.71 2.60 13.88
C ARG A 119 1.56 3.41 14.45
N SER A 120 1.44 4.68 14.06
CA SER A 120 0.35 5.55 14.52
C SER A 120 -1.02 4.97 14.20
N MET A 121 -1.18 4.40 13.00
CA MET A 121 -2.45 3.80 12.55
C MET A 121 -2.77 2.51 13.28
N VAL A 122 -1.76 1.64 13.47
CA VAL A 122 -1.91 0.39 14.24
C VAL A 122 -2.31 0.69 15.68
N GLN A 123 -1.70 1.70 16.30
CA GLN A 123 -2.00 2.12 17.67
C GLN A 123 -3.41 2.69 17.80
N GLU A 124 -3.84 3.53 16.84
CA GLU A 124 -5.20 4.05 16.79
C GLU A 124 -6.24 2.91 16.70
N GLU A 125 -6.02 1.94 15.81
CA GLU A 125 -6.96 0.82 15.63
C GLU A 125 -6.99 -0.11 16.85
N LYS A 126 -5.83 -0.36 17.46
CA LYS A 126 -5.72 -1.10 18.72
C LYS A 126 -6.47 -0.39 19.86
N GLN A 127 -6.37 0.94 19.95
CA GLN A 127 -7.07 1.71 20.98
C GLN A 127 -8.58 1.61 20.81
N LYS A 128 -9.11 1.76 19.59
CA LYS A 128 -10.53 1.58 19.27
C LYS A 128 -11.04 0.19 19.64
N TYR A 129 -10.22 -0.84 19.48
CA TYR A 129 -10.55 -2.20 19.93
C TYR A 129 -10.65 -2.29 21.46
N LEU A 130 -9.68 -1.73 22.19
CA LEU A 130 -9.67 -1.74 23.66
C LEU A 130 -10.84 -0.95 24.27
N GLU A 131 -11.28 0.12 23.61
CA GLU A 131 -12.43 0.93 24.00
C GLU A 131 -13.77 0.27 23.66
N GLY A 132 -13.75 -0.88 22.96
CA GLY A 132 -14.95 -1.63 22.56
C GLY A 132 -15.69 -1.05 21.36
N GLU A 133 -15.12 -0.05 20.68
CA GLU A 133 -15.66 0.54 19.45
C GLU A 133 -15.50 -0.38 18.24
N LEU A 134 -14.48 -1.24 18.28
CA LEU A 134 -14.25 -2.30 17.30
C LEU A 134 -14.47 -3.67 17.94
N LYS A 135 -15.35 -4.47 17.33
CA LYS A 135 -15.44 -5.90 17.58
C LYS A 135 -14.99 -6.63 16.33
N PHE A 136 -13.96 -7.48 16.45
CA PHE A 136 -13.49 -8.27 15.32
C PHE A 136 -14.53 -9.30 14.82
N SER A 137 -15.57 -9.59 15.62
CA SER A 137 -16.51 -10.71 15.43
C SER A 137 -17.95 -10.33 15.03
N GLU A 138 -18.26 -9.09 14.66
CA GLU A 138 -19.63 -8.77 14.19
C GLU A 138 -19.83 -9.07 12.68
N ASP A 139 -20.86 -9.86 12.39
CA ASP A 139 -21.32 -10.20 11.04
C ASP A 139 -21.63 -8.94 10.24
N GLY A 140 -20.83 -8.69 9.19
CA GLY A 140 -21.09 -7.66 8.18
C GLY A 140 -20.05 -6.55 8.05
N LYS A 141 -19.02 -6.48 8.92
CA LYS A 141 -17.88 -5.58 8.71
C LYS A 141 -16.72 -6.29 8.00
N LYS A 142 -16.33 -5.74 6.86
CA LYS A 142 -15.16 -6.13 6.06
C LYS A 142 -13.90 -6.15 6.95
N ARG A 143 -13.28 -7.32 7.13
CA ARG A 143 -12.11 -7.48 8.00
C ARG A 143 -10.83 -7.08 7.27
N SER A 144 -10.20 -5.98 7.68
CA SER A 144 -8.87 -5.61 7.19
C SER A 144 -7.80 -6.60 7.65
N LEU A 145 -6.69 -6.66 6.92
CA LEU A 145 -5.54 -7.48 7.34
C LEU A 145 -5.01 -7.04 8.71
N LEU A 146 -4.96 -5.74 8.96
CA LEU A 146 -4.65 -5.15 10.27
C LEU A 146 -5.52 -5.74 11.37
N ASN A 147 -6.84 -5.78 11.17
CA ASN A 147 -7.79 -6.27 12.18
C ASN A 147 -7.59 -7.77 12.46
N MET A 148 -7.35 -8.56 11.42
CA MET A 148 -7.06 -9.99 11.56
C MET A 148 -5.74 -10.25 12.33
N LEU A 149 -4.69 -9.50 12.04
CA LEU A 149 -3.40 -9.64 12.72
C LEU A 149 -3.44 -9.13 14.16
N LEU A 150 -4.15 -8.02 14.42
CA LEU A 150 -4.36 -7.51 15.79
C LEU A 150 -5.17 -8.49 16.64
N GLU A 151 -6.24 -9.08 16.11
CA GLU A 151 -7.02 -10.10 16.81
C GLU A 151 -6.14 -11.29 17.24
N HIS A 152 -5.34 -11.81 16.31
CA HIS A 152 -4.43 -12.92 16.59
C HIS A 152 -3.36 -12.56 17.63
N HIS A 153 -2.79 -11.35 17.54
CA HIS A 153 -1.80 -10.86 18.49
C HIS A 153 -2.38 -10.75 19.92
N LEU A 154 -3.60 -10.24 20.06
CA LEU A 154 -4.24 -10.07 21.37
C LEU A 154 -4.69 -11.40 22.00
N GLN A 155 -5.01 -12.42 21.18
CA GLN A 155 -5.41 -13.74 21.66
C GLN A 155 -4.23 -14.65 22.00
N MET A 156 -3.21 -14.71 21.14
CA MET A 156 -2.12 -15.69 21.26
C MET A 156 -0.80 -15.09 21.80
N GLN A 157 -0.62 -13.76 21.75
CA GLN A 157 0.63 -13.06 22.12
C GLN A 157 1.91 -13.52 21.37
N ASP A 158 1.78 -14.22 20.24
CA ASP A 158 2.92 -14.79 19.51
C ASP A 158 3.81 -13.75 18.79
N PHE A 159 3.37 -12.50 18.67
CA PHE A 159 4.03 -11.47 17.84
C PHE A 159 4.25 -10.18 18.62
N SER A 160 5.27 -9.40 18.26
CA SER A 160 5.39 -8.02 18.72
C SER A 160 4.56 -7.07 17.85
N GLU A 161 4.23 -5.89 18.36
CA GLU A 161 3.57 -4.84 17.57
C GLU A 161 4.43 -4.40 16.38
N GLU A 162 5.76 -4.47 16.50
CA GLU A 162 6.68 -4.16 15.40
C GLU A 162 6.60 -5.22 14.28
N ASP A 163 6.48 -6.50 14.61
CA ASP A 163 6.33 -7.57 13.61
C ASP A 163 5.06 -7.36 12.77
N ILE A 164 3.95 -6.99 13.43
CA ILE A 164 2.68 -6.66 12.75
C ILE A 164 2.88 -5.48 11.79
N ILE A 165 3.54 -4.41 12.24
CA ILE A 165 3.81 -3.22 11.42
C ILE A 165 4.66 -3.59 10.20
N GLU A 166 5.72 -4.38 10.39
CA GLU A 166 6.59 -4.81 9.29
C GLU A 166 5.85 -5.69 8.28
N GLU A 167 5.01 -6.62 8.75
CA GLU A 167 4.20 -7.48 7.90
C GLU A 167 3.16 -6.67 7.10
N LEU A 168 2.44 -5.74 7.73
CA LEU A 168 1.48 -4.87 7.06
C LEU A 168 2.14 -3.97 6.00
N ILE A 169 3.28 -3.34 6.31
CA ILE A 169 4.02 -2.53 5.33
C ILE A 169 4.44 -3.40 4.14
N THR A 170 4.95 -4.61 4.41
CA THR A 170 5.35 -5.55 3.36
C THR A 170 4.18 -5.90 2.45
N PHE A 171 3.00 -6.14 3.01
CA PHE A 171 1.79 -6.41 2.21
C PHE A 171 1.36 -5.22 1.35
N ILE A 172 1.33 -4.00 1.90
CA ILE A 172 1.00 -2.80 1.11
C ILE A 172 1.95 -2.68 -0.07
N VAL A 173 3.26 -2.80 0.20
CA VAL A 173 4.33 -2.70 -0.80
C VAL A 173 4.20 -3.78 -1.87
N ALA A 174 3.93 -5.02 -1.49
CA ALA A 174 3.76 -6.13 -2.42
C ALA A 174 2.54 -5.94 -3.34
N VAL A 175 1.38 -5.64 -2.76
CA VAL A 175 0.14 -5.42 -3.50
C VAL A 175 0.28 -4.21 -4.42
N PHE A 176 0.76 -3.08 -3.90
CA PHE A 176 0.99 -1.86 -4.69
C PHE A 176 1.93 -2.10 -5.88
N ASN A 177 3.06 -2.78 -5.67
CA ASN A 177 4.02 -3.06 -6.73
C ASN A 177 3.43 -4.02 -7.78
N GLN A 178 2.68 -5.04 -7.37
CA GLN A 178 2.02 -5.96 -8.30
C GLN A 178 1.03 -5.21 -9.21
N PHE A 179 0.21 -4.32 -8.66
CA PHE A 179 -0.71 -3.50 -9.46
C PHE A 179 0.04 -2.60 -10.46
N LEU A 180 1.17 -2.01 -10.05
CA LEU A 180 1.99 -1.21 -10.97
C LEU A 180 2.62 -2.06 -12.07
N CYS A 181 3.30 -3.16 -11.73
CA CYS A 181 3.91 -4.05 -12.72
C CYS A 181 2.89 -4.60 -13.72
N SER A 182 1.67 -4.90 -13.27
CA SER A 182 0.56 -5.36 -14.13
C SER A 182 0.05 -4.24 -15.03
N SER A 183 -0.01 -3.01 -14.53
CA SER A 183 -0.45 -1.83 -15.30
C SER A 183 0.59 -1.34 -16.31
N PHE A 184 1.87 -1.60 -16.06
CA PHE A 184 2.99 -1.36 -16.99
C PHE A 184 3.28 -2.55 -17.91
N HIS A 185 2.50 -3.63 -17.82
CA HIS A 185 2.62 -4.77 -18.73
C HIS A 185 2.23 -4.34 -20.16
N PRO A 186 2.88 -4.84 -21.23
CA PRO A 186 2.62 -4.42 -22.61
C PRO A 186 1.16 -4.56 -23.05
N SER A 187 0.36 -5.36 -22.34
CA SER A 187 -1.10 -5.49 -22.55
C SER A 187 -1.84 -4.16 -22.37
N PHE A 188 -1.42 -3.31 -21.43
CA PHE A 188 -2.00 -1.98 -21.27
C PHE A 188 -1.51 -1.01 -22.36
N GLU A 189 -0.25 -1.13 -22.77
CA GLU A 189 0.30 -0.38 -23.89
C GLU A 189 -0.39 -0.74 -25.22
N CYS A 190 -0.82 -2.00 -25.38
CA CYS A 190 -1.60 -2.46 -26.52
C CYS A 190 -2.96 -1.77 -26.60
N LEU A 191 -3.66 -1.54 -25.47
CA LEU A 191 -4.95 -0.85 -25.48
C LEU A 191 -4.87 0.60 -25.99
N PHE A 192 -3.70 1.25 -25.91
CA PHE A 192 -3.48 2.60 -26.43
C PHE A 192 -2.82 2.64 -27.82
N LYS A 193 -2.21 1.54 -28.28
CA LYS A 193 -1.62 1.44 -29.63
C LYS A 193 -2.63 1.09 -30.73
N TYR A 194 -3.84 0.66 -30.38
CA TYR A 194 -4.92 0.33 -31.34
C TYR A 194 -6.01 1.42 -31.39
N LYS A 195 -5.60 2.67 -31.59
CA LYS A 195 -6.49 3.75 -32.02
C LYS A 195 -5.87 4.47 -33.21
#